data_AF-A0A433GU09-F1
#
_entry.id   AF-A0A433GU09-F1
#
_cell.length_a   1.000
_cell.length_b   1.000
_cell.length_c   1.000
_cell.angle_alpha   90.00
_cell.angle_beta   90.00
_cell.angle_gamma   90.00
#
_symmetry.space_group_name_H-M   'P 1'
#
loop_
_entity.id
_entity.type
_entity.pdbx_description
1 polymer ?
#
loop_
_entity_poly.entity_id
_entity_poly.type
_entity_poly.pdbx_seq_one_letter_code
_entity_poly.pdbx_strand_id
1 'polypeptide(L)'
;MINLDNIRIKEIEQRNMQVEIDQVTDYLSKNWRGGDLYMFDDNGESRSVRDQDFWTWRDDLLAESDQNIDDIEKLMTIEELEG
;
A
#
# COMPACT_ATOMS: atom_id res chain seq x y z
N MET A 1 -8.68 25.23 -1.40
CA MET A 1 -7.84 24.78 -0.28
C MET A 1 -7.86 23.27 -0.32
N ILE A 2 -6.70 22.63 -0.49
CA ILE A 2 -6.60 21.18 -0.45
C ILE A 2 -6.83 20.79 1.02
N ASN A 3 -7.66 19.78 1.28
CA ASN A 3 -7.85 19.28 2.64
C ASN A 3 -6.85 18.15 2.88
N LEU A 4 -5.68 18.50 3.44
CA LEU A 4 -4.58 17.56 3.68
C LEU A 4 -4.96 16.45 4.67
N ASP A 5 -5.79 16.74 5.67
CA ASP A 5 -6.32 15.73 6.60
C ASP A 5 -7.07 14.61 5.86
N ASN A 6 -7.97 14.99 4.95
CA ASN A 6 -8.75 14.03 4.18
C ASN A 6 -7.87 13.19 3.23
N ILE A 7 -6.77 13.75 2.72
CA ILE A 7 -5.83 13.02 1.87
C ILE A 7 -5.04 12.04 2.73
N ARG A 8 -4.49 12.49 3.87
CA ARG A 8 -3.76 11.64 4.82
C ARG A 8 -4.58 10.44 5.28
N ILE A 9 -5.85 10.65 5.63
CA ILE A 9 -6.75 9.57 6.06
C ILE A 9 -6.89 8.51 4.96
N LYS A 10 -7.05 8.93 3.70
CA LYS A 10 -7.18 8.00 2.57
C LYS A 10 -5.91 7.19 2.32
N GLU A 11 -4.74 7.82 2.38
CA GLU A 11 -3.46 7.11 2.23
C GLU A 11 -3.28 6.07 3.34
N ILE A 12 -3.63 6.40 4.59
CA ILE A 12 -3.61 5.46 5.72
C ILE A 12 -4.59 4.29 5.48
N GLU A 13 -5.81 4.58 5.02
CA GLU A 13 -6.81 3.55 4.71
C GLU A 13 -6.32 2.60 3.60
N GLN A 14 -5.75 3.13 2.53
CA GLN A 14 -5.16 2.34 1.43
C GLN A 14 -4.01 1.47 1.92
N ARG A 15 -3.07 2.06 2.68
CA ARG A 15 -1.94 1.34 3.27
C ARG A 15 -2.39 0.20 4.18
N ASN A 16 -3.41 0.43 5.01
CA ASN A 16 -3.94 -0.61 5.89
C ASN A 16 -4.66 -1.72 5.11
N MET A 17 -5.42 -1.36 4.07
CA MET A 17 -6.06 -2.32 3.17
C MET A 17 -5.02 -3.23 2.50
N GLN A 18 -3.90 -2.65 2.04
CA GLN A 18 -2.82 -3.45 1.45
C GLN A 18 -2.27 -4.46 2.46
N VAL A 19 -2.01 -4.06 3.70
CA VAL A 19 -1.54 -4.98 4.75
C VAL A 19 -2.55 -6.10 5.03
N GLU A 20 -3.84 -5.84 5.01
CA GLU A 20 -4.87 -6.88 5.13
C GLU A 20 -4.82 -7.86 3.95
N ILE A 21 -4.70 -7.35 2.72
CA ILE A 21 -4.54 -8.16 1.50
C ILE A 21 -3.31 -9.06 1.62
N ASP A 22 -2.21 -8.55 2.18
CA ASP A 22 -0.98 -9.31 2.32
C ASP A 22 -1.10 -10.46 3.31
N GLN A 23 -1.81 -10.25 4.43
CA GLN A 23 -2.10 -11.31 5.39
C GLN A 23 -2.93 -12.43 4.74
N VAL A 24 -3.95 -12.05 3.96
CA VAL A 24 -4.77 -13.01 3.23
C VAL A 24 -3.93 -13.72 2.15
N THR A 25 -3.08 -13.00 1.45
CA THR A 25 -2.21 -13.53 0.39
C THR A 25 -1.21 -14.53 0.94
N ASP A 26 -0.54 -14.21 2.04
CA ASP A 26 0.37 -15.12 2.74
C ASP A 26 -0.37 -16.39 3.21
N TYR A 27 -1.55 -16.23 3.83
CA TYR A 27 -2.38 -17.36 4.25
C TYR A 27 -2.78 -18.24 3.05
N LEU A 28 -3.29 -17.64 1.97
CA LEU A 28 -3.74 -18.37 0.79
C LEU A 28 -2.56 -19.06 0.10
N SER A 29 -1.40 -18.41 -0.03
CA SER A 29 -0.22 -18.99 -0.68
C SER A 29 0.27 -20.27 0.00
N LYS A 30 0.07 -20.38 1.33
CA LYS A 30 0.45 -21.55 2.13
C LYS A 30 -0.58 -22.66 2.11
N ASN A 31 -1.87 -22.32 1.97
CA ASN A 31 -2.98 -23.25 2.18
C ASN A 31 -3.74 -23.63 0.90
N TRP A 32 -3.68 -22.81 -0.14
CA TRP A 32 -4.39 -23.04 -1.40
C TRP A 32 -3.59 -23.94 -2.34
N ARG A 33 -4.17 -25.09 -2.69
CA ARG A 33 -3.55 -26.07 -3.62
C ARG A 33 -4.10 -26.00 -5.05
N GLY A 34 -5.02 -25.08 -5.32
CA GLY A 34 -5.83 -25.04 -6.55
C GLY A 34 -5.27 -24.19 -7.70
N GLY A 35 -4.06 -23.64 -7.60
CA GLY A 35 -3.48 -22.82 -8.67
C GLY A 35 -2.48 -21.78 -8.16
N ASP A 36 -2.06 -20.90 -9.08
CA ASP A 36 -1.26 -19.72 -8.77
C ASP A 36 -2.18 -18.58 -8.33
N LEU A 37 -1.75 -17.84 -7.30
CA LEU A 37 -2.41 -16.63 -6.83
C LEU A 37 -1.73 -15.45 -7.52
N TYR A 38 -2.52 -14.47 -7.93
CA TYR A 38 -2.03 -13.26 -8.56
C TYR A 38 -2.53 -12.04 -7.79
N MET A 39 -1.66 -11.06 -7.62
CA MET A 39 -2.02 -9.72 -7.15
C MET A 39 -1.93 -8.75 -8.32
N PHE A 40 -2.83 -7.77 -8.33
CA PHE A 40 -2.88 -6.71 -9.35
C PHE A 40 -2.66 -5.38 -8.64
N ASP A 41 -1.83 -4.51 -9.22
CA ASP A 41 -1.74 -3.12 -8.78
C ASP A 41 -2.81 -2.24 -9.43
N ASP A 42 -2.79 -0.96 -9.07
CA ASP A 42 -3.70 0.06 -9.62
C ASP A 42 -3.50 0.32 -11.12
N ASN A 43 -2.35 -0.07 -11.68
CA ASN A 43 -2.07 0.01 -13.11
C ASN A 43 -2.54 -1.25 -13.86
N GLY A 44 -3.05 -2.25 -13.15
CA GLY A 44 -3.46 -3.54 -13.69
C GLY A 44 -2.29 -4.47 -14.00
N GLU A 45 -1.07 -4.15 -13.58
CA GLU A 45 0.05 -5.08 -13.65
C GLU A 45 -0.17 -6.22 -12.66
N SER A 46 0.01 -7.45 -13.12
CA SER A 46 -0.23 -8.64 -12.31
C SER A 46 1.08 -9.37 -12.01
N ARG A 47 1.26 -9.80 -10.75
CA ARG A 47 2.36 -10.69 -10.35
C ARG A 47 1.86 -11.94 -9.67
N SER A 48 2.53 -13.06 -9.93
CA SER A 48 2.24 -14.30 -9.22
C SER A 48 2.84 -14.22 -7.82
N VAL A 49 2.09 -14.65 -6.81
CA VAL A 49 2.57 -14.72 -5.42
C VAL A 49 3.74 -15.71 -5.26
N ARG A 50 3.95 -16.58 -6.25
CA ARG A 50 5.08 -17.52 -6.29
C ARG A 50 6.33 -16.93 -6.92
N ASP A 51 6.23 -15.76 -7.55
CA ASP A 51 7.39 -15.10 -8.14
C ASP A 51 8.34 -14.69 -7.02
N GLN A 52 9.64 -14.90 -7.24
CA GLN A 52 10.67 -14.66 -6.22
C GLN A 52 10.70 -13.19 -5.78
N ASP A 53 10.36 -12.28 -6.68
CA ASP A 53 10.35 -10.83 -6.46
C ASP A 53 8.99 -10.29 -5.99
N PHE A 54 7.98 -11.16 -5.80
CA PHE A 54 6.63 -10.76 -5.40
C PHE A 54 6.62 -9.90 -4.13
N TRP A 55 7.25 -10.38 -3.06
CA TRP A 55 7.26 -9.68 -1.77
C TRP A 55 8.07 -8.39 -1.83
N THR A 56 9.15 -8.35 -2.60
CA THR A 56 9.92 -7.11 -2.81
C THR A 56 9.09 -6.06 -3.54
N TRP A 57 8.43 -6.43 -4.64
CA TRP A 57 7.55 -5.52 -5.36
C TRP A 57 6.38 -5.02 -4.50
N ARG A 58 5.78 -5.90 -3.69
CA ARG A 58 4.75 -5.54 -2.72
C ARG A 58 5.29 -4.58 -1.65
N ASP A 59 6.50 -4.81 -1.14
CA ASP A 59 7.13 -3.95 -0.14
C ASP A 59 7.42 -2.57 -0.71
N ASP A 60 7.79 -2.47 -1.99
CA ASP A 60 7.98 -1.19 -2.68
C ASP A 60 6.67 -0.38 -2.76
N LEU A 61 5.52 -1.03 -3.04
CA LEU A 61 4.20 -0.38 -3.03
C LEU A 61 3.84 0.16 -1.64
N LEU A 62 4.11 -0.60 -0.58
CA LEU A 62 3.87 -0.13 0.80
C LEU A 62 4.80 1.02 1.18
N ALA A 63 6.06 0.98 0.75
CA ALA A 63 7.02 2.04 1.01
C ALA A 63 6.61 3.36 0.34
N GLU A 64 6.00 3.31 -0.85
CA GLU A 64 5.44 4.49 -1.51
C GLU A 64 4.29 5.10 -0.69
N SER A 65 3.35 4.28 -0.20
CA SER A 65 2.27 4.76 0.67
C SER A 65 2.80 5.35 1.99
N ASP A 66 3.77 4.71 2.64
CA ASP A 66 4.37 5.22 3.88
C ASP A 66 5.09 6.56 3.63
N GLN A 67 5.76 6.74 2.49
CA GLN A 67 6.38 8.01 2.09
C GLN A 67 5.34 9.11 1.82
N ASN A 68 4.25 8.79 1.12
CA ASN A 68 3.17 9.75 0.86
C ASN A 68 2.55 10.28 2.17
N ILE A 69 2.33 9.40 3.15
CA ILE A 69 1.80 9.78 4.46
C ILE A 69 2.75 10.77 5.16
N ASP A 70 4.05 10.46 5.21
CA ASP A 70 5.07 11.32 5.82
C ASP A 70 5.16 12.70 5.14
N ASP A 71 5.10 12.73 3.79
CA ASP A 71 5.13 13.99 3.05
C ASP A 71 3.88 14.85 3.30
N ILE A 72 2.70 14.24 3.43
CA ILE A 72 1.48 14.97 3.80
C ILE A 72 1.59 15.53 5.23
N GLU A 73 2.11 14.76 6.19
CA GLU A 73 2.32 15.22 7.57
C GLU A 73 3.29 16.40 7.65
N LYS A 74 4.35 16.39 6.84
CA LYS A 74 5.28 17.52 6.72
C LYS A 74 4.59 18.76 6.13
N LEU A 75 3.77 18.60 5.10
CA LEU A 75 3.01 19.71 4.50
C LEU A 75 2.03 20.33 5.51
N MET A 76 1.32 19.50 6.28
CA MET A 76 0.44 19.97 7.35
C MET A 76 1.21 20.78 8.41
N THR A 77 2.37 20.29 8.82
CA THR A 77 3.25 21.01 9.77
C THR A 77 3.68 22.38 9.23
N ILE A 78 3.97 22.48 7.93
CA ILE A 78 4.31 23.76 7.29
C ILE A 78 3.11 24.70 7.29
N GLU A 79 1.91 24.22 6.93
CA GLU A 79 0.68 25.03 6.94
C GLU A 79 0.37 25.58 8.35
N GLU A 80 0.63 24.79 9.40
CA GLU A 80 0.47 25.23 10.80
C GLU A 80 1.49 26.28 11.25
N LEU A 81 2.71 26.27 10.68
CA LEU A 81 3.77 27.22 11.02
C LEU A 81 3.68 28.53 10.23
N GLU A 82 3.06 28.51 9.05
CA GLU A 82 2.90 29.67 8.16
C GLU A 82 1.57 30.41 8.34
N GLY A 83 0.59 29.80 9.03
CA GLY A 83 -0.74 30.37 9.35
C GLY A 83 -0.79 31.15 10.65
#